data_AF-A0A7Y6XFG6-F1
#
_entry.id   AF-A0A7Y6XFG6-F1
#
_cell.length_a   1.000
_cell.length_b   1.000
_cell.length_c   1.000
_cell.angle_alpha   90.00
_cell.angle_beta   90.00
_cell.angle_gamma   90.00
#
_symmetry.space_group_name_H-M   'P 1'
#
loop_
_entity.id
_entity.type
_entity.pdbx_description
1 polymer ?
#
loop_
_entity_poly.entity_id
_entity_poly.type
_entity_poly.pdbx_seq_one_letter_code
_entity_poly.pdbx_strand_id
1 'polypeptide(L)'
;MMKPESLAALVALATEPWGLDESELHSRLTVAGVTDPASALRAIAVAGLAREERRRWVPTPLGHEALREAHLLLASSQDPSPSPPGMEECPSVPWLTQVQTHWVEAVSLNYAVDAERLARLLPAPLVPEIHRGTAWVQVLMSSLRDMRPQGVSPLLGVCFYQVSYRASVRYRNARGEWRRGGYFVRSETNDPVMRRVGNTLDEFRFHEFGEAHMVMAREGELLTLAADPDAGFPGGRLVGVFDTRPQTRPPPGSVWTGLEDLHEPLVECYDAFGVSGDFVYVLTIDREPWNARFCTPVELYCEYFEEGPLAPGSRLDSVLHLTECAYRWRPLRKERHTLEP
;
A
#
# COMPACT_ATOMS: atom_id res chain seq x y z
N MET A 1 28.92 -11.24 6.02
CA MET A 1 27.66 -10.68 6.56
C MET A 1 27.91 -10.20 7.98
N MET A 2 27.48 -8.99 8.32
CA MET A 2 27.68 -8.39 9.64
C MET A 2 26.91 -9.17 10.70
N LYS A 3 27.50 -9.42 11.87
CA LYS A 3 26.82 -10.09 12.98
C LYS A 3 25.78 -9.15 13.61
N PRO A 4 24.65 -9.65 14.14
CA PRO A 4 23.63 -8.82 14.80
C PRO A 4 24.20 -7.91 15.90
N GLU A 5 25.14 -8.41 16.69
CA GLU A 5 25.77 -7.67 17.79
C GLU A 5 26.63 -6.51 17.26
N SER A 6 27.35 -6.72 16.16
CA SER A 6 28.14 -5.67 15.50
C SER A 6 27.24 -4.61 14.86
N LEU A 7 26.10 -5.01 14.29
CA LEU A 7 25.11 -4.07 13.77
C LEU A 7 24.49 -3.24 14.89
N ALA A 8 24.11 -3.87 16.01
CA ALA A 8 23.59 -3.17 17.18
C ALA A 8 24.58 -2.11 17.71
N ALA A 9 25.87 -2.45 17.77
CA ALA A 9 26.92 -1.52 18.17
C ALA A 9 27.06 -0.34 17.21
N LEU A 10 27.05 -0.58 15.89
CA LEU A 10 27.12 0.50 14.90
C LEU A 10 25.88 1.39 14.91
N VAL A 11 24.68 0.83 15.09
CA VAL A 11 23.45 1.60 15.23
C VAL A 11 23.52 2.51 16.46
N ALA A 12 23.89 1.96 17.63
CA ALA A 12 24.00 2.74 18.85
C ALA A 12 24.99 3.92 18.72
N LEU A 13 26.12 3.71 18.04
CA LEU A 13 27.09 4.76 17.75
C LEU A 13 26.55 5.78 16.74
N ALA A 14 25.89 5.33 15.67
CA ALA A 14 25.38 6.22 14.63
C ALA A 14 24.19 7.10 15.07
N THR A 15 23.45 6.68 16.10
CA THR A 15 22.38 7.48 16.71
C THR A 15 22.89 8.64 17.57
N GLU A 16 24.20 8.71 17.83
CA GLU A 16 24.81 9.70 18.72
C GLU A 16 25.82 10.56 17.97
N PRO A 17 25.50 11.82 17.64
CA PRO A 17 26.34 12.67 16.79
C PRO A 17 27.77 12.87 17.31
N TRP A 18 27.98 12.74 18.63
CA TRP A 18 29.26 12.96 19.29
C TRP A 18 29.96 11.65 19.70
N GLY A 19 29.42 10.50 19.30
CA GLY A 19 29.88 9.20 19.74
C GLY A 19 29.57 8.92 21.22
N LEU A 20 29.83 7.67 21.61
CA LEU A 20 29.54 7.14 22.95
C LEU A 20 30.85 6.80 23.66
N ASP A 21 30.92 7.01 24.97
CA ASP A 21 31.96 6.33 25.74
C ASP A 21 31.66 4.82 25.81
N GLU A 22 32.69 4.04 26.11
CA GLU A 22 32.60 2.57 26.11
C GLU A 22 31.55 2.06 27.12
N SER A 23 31.43 2.71 28.28
CA SER A 23 30.49 2.29 29.32
C SER A 23 29.04 2.51 28.91
N GLU A 24 28.77 3.64 28.25
CA GLU A 24 27.45 3.98 27.73
C GLU A 24 27.07 3.05 26.57
N LEU A 25 28.00 2.79 25.64
CA LEU A 25 27.77 1.84 24.56
C LEU A 25 27.48 0.44 25.11
N HIS A 26 28.25 -0.06 26.08
CA HIS A 26 28.02 -1.36 26.69
C HIS A 26 26.67 -1.45 27.39
N SER A 27 26.27 -0.40 28.10
CA SER A 27 24.96 -0.30 28.74
C SER A 27 23.83 -0.43 27.70
N ARG A 28 23.87 0.37 26.63
CA ARG A 28 22.87 0.33 25.55
C ARG A 28 22.80 -1.04 24.87
N LEU A 29 23.94 -1.65 24.60
CA LEU A 29 24.01 -2.99 24.00
C LEU A 29 23.43 -4.06 24.92
N THR A 30 23.68 -3.97 26.22
CA THR A 30 23.11 -4.90 27.21
C THR A 30 21.59 -4.77 27.28
N VAL A 31 21.07 -3.54 27.28
CA VAL A 31 19.62 -3.28 27.23
C VAL A 31 18.99 -3.83 25.95
N ALA A 32 19.71 -3.77 24.82
CA ALA A 32 19.30 -4.36 23.55
C ALA A 32 19.46 -5.90 23.48
N GLY A 33 19.90 -6.56 24.58
CA GLY A 33 20.03 -8.01 24.66
C GLY A 33 21.35 -8.58 24.14
N VAL A 34 22.36 -7.75 23.86
CA VAL A 34 23.70 -8.22 23.46
C VAL A 34 24.42 -8.80 24.67
N THR A 35 24.81 -10.07 24.59
CA THR A 35 25.39 -10.83 25.71
C THR A 35 26.87 -10.49 25.98
N ASP A 36 27.63 -10.08 24.96
CA ASP A 36 29.03 -9.63 25.09
C ASP A 36 29.25 -8.31 24.33
N PRO A 37 28.89 -7.16 24.93
CA PRO A 37 29.07 -5.84 24.32
C PRO A 37 30.52 -5.53 23.96
N ALA A 38 31.48 -6.00 24.76
CA ALA A 38 32.89 -5.74 24.54
C ALA A 38 33.40 -6.47 23.29
N SER A 39 32.94 -7.70 23.04
CA SER A 39 33.23 -8.42 21.80
C SER A 39 32.61 -7.76 20.57
N ALA A 40 31.38 -7.24 20.70
CA ALA A 40 30.73 -6.48 19.63
C ALA A 40 31.52 -5.23 19.25
N LEU A 41 31.96 -4.45 20.24
CA LEU A 41 32.81 -3.27 20.05
C LEU A 41 34.16 -3.62 19.43
N ARG A 42 34.85 -4.64 19.96
CA ARG A 42 36.12 -5.11 19.38
C ARG A 42 35.95 -5.55 17.92
N ALA A 43 34.86 -6.23 17.59
CA ALA A 43 34.61 -6.68 16.22
C ALA A 43 34.47 -5.51 15.24
N ILE A 44 33.72 -4.47 15.60
CA ILE A 44 33.56 -3.29 14.73
C ILE A 44 34.82 -2.42 14.67
N ALA A 45 35.61 -2.39 15.75
CA ALA A 45 36.91 -1.70 15.78
C ALA A 45 37.95 -2.39 14.88
N VAL A 46 38.07 -3.72 14.99
CA VAL A 46 38.99 -4.53 14.17
C VAL A 46 38.61 -4.48 12.69
N ALA A 47 37.32 -4.43 12.38
CA ALA A 47 36.82 -4.25 11.02
C ALA A 47 36.96 -2.81 10.48
N GLY A 48 37.48 -1.87 11.29
CA GLY A 48 37.66 -0.46 10.91
C GLY A 48 36.34 0.31 10.76
N LEU A 49 35.23 -0.22 11.27
CA LEU A 49 33.89 0.37 11.18
C LEU A 49 33.64 1.41 12.27
N ALA A 50 34.35 1.31 13.39
CA ALA A 50 34.36 2.32 14.44
C ALA A 50 35.78 2.57 14.92
N ARG A 51 36.01 3.75 15.49
CA ARG A 51 37.29 4.12 16.11
C ARG A 51 37.06 4.93 17.36
N GLU A 52 38.04 4.91 18.25
CA GLU A 52 38.05 5.74 19.43
C GLU A 52 38.67 7.12 19.12
N GLU A 53 37.97 8.18 19.47
CA GLU A 53 38.40 9.57 19.41
C GLU A 53 38.10 10.25 20.76
N ARG A 54 39.11 10.83 21.41
CA ARG A 54 38.93 11.58 22.67
C ARG A 54 38.11 10.82 23.73
N ARG A 55 38.36 9.51 23.87
CA ARG A 55 37.66 8.58 24.79
C ARG A 55 36.19 8.30 24.43
N ARG A 56 35.81 8.53 23.17
CA ARG A 56 34.50 8.21 22.63
C ARG A 56 34.64 7.40 21.36
N TRP A 57 33.76 6.43 21.17
CA TRP A 57 33.67 5.65 19.97
C TRP A 57 32.76 6.35 18.97
N VAL A 58 33.23 6.45 17.74
CA VAL A 58 32.48 7.03 16.61
C VAL A 58 32.53 6.08 15.41
N PRO A 59 31.48 6.04 14.58
CA PRO A 59 31.52 5.32 13.32
C PRO A 59 32.52 5.98 12.36
N THR A 60 33.27 5.18 11.63
CA THR A 60 34.11 5.68 10.52
C THR A 60 33.26 5.87 9.26
N PRO A 61 33.77 6.50 8.19
CA PRO A 61 33.07 6.52 6.90
C PRO A 61 32.70 5.11 6.41
N LEU A 62 33.59 4.13 6.60
CA LEU A 62 33.34 2.72 6.30
C LEU A 62 32.24 2.13 7.19
N GLY A 63 32.19 2.49 8.47
CA GLY A 63 31.10 2.13 9.38
C GLY A 63 29.75 2.68 8.94
N HIS A 64 29.71 3.93 8.50
CA HIS A 64 28.49 4.53 7.94
C HIS A 64 28.06 3.85 6.63
N GLU A 65 29.00 3.49 5.75
CA GLU A 65 28.72 2.73 4.54
C GLU A 65 28.15 1.34 4.86
N ALA A 66 28.82 0.58 5.74
CA ALA A 66 28.36 -0.73 6.18
C ALA A 66 26.98 -0.67 6.85
N LEU A 67 26.68 0.41 7.58
CA LEU A 67 25.35 0.63 8.16
C LEU A 67 24.29 0.90 7.08
N ARG A 68 24.61 1.69 6.04
CA ARG A 68 23.70 1.89 4.90
C ARG A 68 23.45 0.60 4.15
N GLU A 69 24.49 -0.19 3.89
CA GLU A 69 24.35 -1.51 3.25
C GLU A 69 23.47 -2.46 4.09
N ALA A 70 23.73 -2.54 5.41
CA ALA A 70 22.92 -3.35 6.31
C ALA A 70 21.45 -2.89 6.34
N HIS A 71 21.21 -1.58 6.36
CA HIS A 71 19.87 -1.01 6.27
C HIS A 71 19.16 -1.39 4.96
N LEU A 72 19.84 -1.25 3.81
CA LEU A 72 19.30 -1.65 2.51
C LEU A 72 19.00 -3.15 2.44
N LEU A 73 19.88 -4.00 2.98
CA LEU A 73 19.67 -5.44 3.05
C LEU A 73 18.45 -5.79 3.91
N LEU A 74 18.34 -5.21 5.11
CA LEU A 74 17.18 -5.40 5.99
C LEU A 74 15.89 -4.94 5.31
N ALA A 75 15.89 -3.73 4.73
CA ALA A 75 14.75 -3.19 4.00
C ALA A 75 14.34 -4.12 2.83
N SER A 76 15.30 -4.62 2.05
CA SER A 76 15.02 -5.56 0.96
C SER A 76 14.49 -6.91 1.43
N SER A 77 14.94 -7.40 2.60
CA SER A 77 14.49 -8.67 3.16
C SER A 77 13.08 -8.61 3.75
N GLN A 78 12.63 -7.40 4.10
CA GLN A 78 11.31 -7.13 4.66
C GLN A 78 10.37 -6.50 3.64
N ASP A 79 10.80 -6.34 2.38
CA ASP A 79 10.00 -5.75 1.33
C ASP A 79 8.84 -6.70 0.97
N PRO A 80 7.57 -6.29 1.14
CA PRO A 80 6.43 -7.14 0.77
C PRO A 80 6.27 -7.29 -0.75
N SER A 81 6.89 -6.44 -1.57
CA SER A 81 6.87 -6.54 -3.04
C SER A 81 8.25 -6.24 -3.66
N PRO A 82 9.24 -7.14 -3.46
CA PRO A 82 10.58 -6.95 -4.01
C PRO A 82 10.55 -7.06 -5.53
N SER A 83 11.37 -6.26 -6.23
CA SER A 83 11.54 -6.36 -7.69
C SER A 83 12.34 -7.61 -8.05
N PRO A 84 11.71 -8.67 -8.60
CA PRO A 84 12.42 -9.91 -8.89
C PRO A 84 13.19 -9.78 -10.22
N PRO A 85 14.19 -10.65 -10.49
CA PRO A 85 14.96 -10.61 -11.75
C PRO A 85 14.07 -10.67 -13.00
N GLY A 86 14.17 -9.71 -13.92
CA GLY A 86 13.32 -9.66 -15.13
C GLY A 86 12.08 -8.76 -15.01
N MET A 87 11.88 -8.13 -13.85
CA MET A 87 11.01 -6.97 -13.72
C MET A 87 11.83 -5.71 -14.04
N GLU A 88 11.32 -4.89 -14.95
CA GLU A 88 11.97 -3.67 -15.43
C GLU A 88 11.27 -2.45 -14.84
N GLU A 89 12.02 -1.50 -14.28
CA GLU A 89 11.47 -0.17 -14.01
C GLU A 89 11.14 0.51 -15.35
N CYS A 90 9.92 1.02 -15.47
CA CYS A 90 9.42 1.60 -16.72
C CYS A 90 8.61 2.89 -16.56
N PRO A 91 9.06 3.89 -15.78
CA PRO A 91 8.46 5.19 -15.90
C PRO A 91 8.95 5.87 -17.19
N SER A 92 8.05 6.22 -18.11
CA SER A 92 8.40 7.15 -19.20
C SER A 92 8.85 8.51 -18.65
N VAL A 93 8.31 8.87 -17.48
CA VAL A 93 8.52 10.15 -16.82
C VAL A 93 8.71 9.92 -15.31
N PRO A 94 9.93 9.61 -14.82
CA PRO A 94 10.20 9.13 -13.45
C PRO A 94 9.60 9.98 -12.33
N TRP A 95 9.75 11.29 -12.44
CA TRP A 95 9.17 12.29 -11.55
C TRP A 95 7.64 12.35 -11.56
N LEU A 96 6.98 12.08 -12.70
CA LEU A 96 5.52 12.18 -12.80
C LEU A 96 4.82 10.94 -12.23
N THR A 97 5.46 9.77 -12.32
CA THR A 97 4.87 8.49 -11.91
C THR A 97 5.09 8.18 -10.43
N GLN A 98 6.07 8.81 -9.79
CA GLN A 98 6.32 8.66 -8.36
C GLN A 98 5.56 9.72 -7.59
N VAL A 99 4.39 9.36 -7.11
CA VAL A 99 3.48 10.27 -6.41
C VAL A 99 3.50 10.00 -4.91
N GLN A 100 3.32 11.05 -4.11
CA GLN A 100 3.08 10.99 -2.67
C GLN A 100 1.82 11.78 -2.31
N THR A 101 1.11 11.33 -1.29
CA THR A 101 -0.13 11.93 -0.82
C THR A 101 -0.49 11.39 0.55
N HIS A 102 -1.53 11.96 1.15
CA HIS A 102 -2.02 11.62 2.47
C HIS A 102 -3.51 11.31 2.39
N TRP A 103 -3.93 10.15 2.85
CA TRP A 103 -5.34 9.87 3.09
C TRP A 103 -5.75 10.54 4.39
N VAL A 104 -6.64 11.51 4.30
CA VAL A 104 -7.21 12.17 5.47
C VAL A 104 -8.24 11.25 6.11
N GLU A 105 -9.10 10.68 5.28
CA GLU A 105 -10.22 9.84 5.71
C GLU A 105 -10.66 8.93 4.57
N ALA A 106 -10.98 7.67 4.86
CA ALA A 106 -11.60 6.79 3.87
C ALA A 106 -12.50 5.73 4.50
N VAL A 107 -13.45 5.25 3.70
CA VAL A 107 -14.29 4.10 4.02
C VAL A 107 -14.07 3.02 2.98
N SER A 108 -13.82 1.81 3.46
CA SER A 108 -13.60 0.60 2.66
C SER A 108 -14.77 -0.36 2.85
N LEU A 109 -15.53 -0.60 1.79
CA LEU A 109 -16.60 -1.60 1.73
C LEU A 109 -16.06 -2.86 1.08
N ASN A 110 -16.01 -3.96 1.81
CA ASN A 110 -15.47 -5.22 1.31
C ASN A 110 -16.62 -6.14 0.89
N TYR A 111 -16.74 -6.39 -0.41
CA TYR A 111 -17.77 -7.27 -0.97
C TYR A 111 -17.18 -8.63 -1.35
N ALA A 112 -17.86 -9.67 -0.87
CA ALA A 112 -17.75 -11.01 -1.43
C ALA A 112 -18.52 -11.04 -2.76
N VAL A 113 -17.91 -11.56 -3.83
CA VAL A 113 -18.51 -11.61 -5.18
C VAL A 113 -18.32 -12.96 -5.84
N ASP A 114 -19.14 -13.22 -6.87
CA ASP A 114 -18.99 -14.38 -7.74
C ASP A 114 -17.69 -14.29 -8.58
N ALA A 115 -16.88 -15.34 -8.51
CA ALA A 115 -15.57 -15.37 -9.16
C ALA A 115 -15.67 -15.39 -10.69
N GLU A 116 -16.65 -16.11 -11.26
CA GLU A 116 -16.79 -16.19 -12.71
C GLU A 116 -17.22 -14.85 -13.31
N ARG A 117 -18.09 -14.12 -12.62
CA ARG A 117 -18.48 -12.75 -13.00
C ARG A 117 -17.31 -11.80 -12.91
N LEU A 118 -16.56 -11.83 -11.82
CA LEU A 118 -15.39 -10.99 -11.68
C LEU A 118 -14.36 -11.28 -12.78
N ALA A 119 -14.10 -12.56 -13.10
CA ALA A 119 -13.17 -12.95 -14.16
C ALA A 119 -13.51 -12.35 -15.53
N ARG A 120 -14.80 -12.16 -15.84
CA ARG A 120 -15.24 -11.53 -17.11
C ARG A 120 -14.95 -10.03 -17.19
N LEU A 121 -14.70 -9.37 -16.07
CA LEU A 121 -14.33 -7.96 -15.99
C LEU A 121 -12.82 -7.73 -16.00
N LEU A 122 -12.03 -8.80 -15.82
CA LEU A 122 -10.58 -8.72 -15.73
C LEU A 122 -9.94 -8.90 -17.12
N PRO A 123 -8.94 -8.09 -17.47
CA PRO A 123 -8.12 -8.36 -18.64
C PRO A 123 -7.24 -9.59 -18.38
N ALA A 124 -7.15 -10.51 -19.35
CA ALA A 124 -6.14 -11.56 -19.32
C ALA A 124 -4.75 -10.91 -19.22
N PRO A 125 -3.82 -11.41 -18.39
CA PRO A 125 -3.82 -12.71 -17.70
C PRO A 125 -4.38 -12.69 -16.27
N LEU A 126 -5.01 -11.59 -15.83
CA LEU A 126 -5.49 -11.47 -14.47
C LEU A 126 -6.66 -12.42 -14.23
N VAL A 127 -6.60 -13.16 -13.12
CA VAL A 127 -7.69 -14.01 -12.63
C VAL A 127 -8.05 -13.61 -11.20
N PRO A 128 -9.30 -13.84 -10.77
CA PRO A 128 -9.69 -13.58 -9.39
C PRO A 128 -8.81 -14.32 -8.38
N GLU A 129 -8.40 -13.63 -7.32
CA GLU A 129 -7.84 -14.27 -6.15
C GLU A 129 -9.00 -14.84 -5.31
N ILE A 130 -8.89 -16.13 -4.97
CA ILE A 130 -9.93 -16.82 -4.19
C ILE A 130 -9.45 -16.95 -2.76
N HIS A 131 -10.17 -16.31 -1.83
CA HIS A 131 -9.94 -16.44 -0.40
C HIS A 131 -11.21 -17.00 0.26
N ARG A 132 -11.06 -18.09 1.04
CA ARG A 132 -12.19 -18.80 1.68
C ARG A 132 -13.31 -19.18 0.69
N GLY A 133 -12.92 -19.60 -0.52
CA GLY A 133 -13.86 -20.02 -1.56
C GLY A 133 -14.58 -18.87 -2.26
N THR A 134 -14.25 -17.60 -1.99
CA THR A 134 -14.92 -16.43 -2.56
C THR A 134 -13.91 -15.46 -3.18
N ALA A 135 -14.33 -14.72 -4.22
CA ALA A 135 -13.58 -13.59 -4.76
C ALA A 135 -13.99 -12.28 -4.08
N TRP A 136 -13.13 -11.28 -4.11
CA TRP A 136 -13.31 -10.05 -3.32
C TRP A 136 -13.13 -8.79 -4.15
N VAL A 137 -14.04 -7.83 -3.98
CA VAL A 137 -13.90 -6.47 -4.49
C VAL A 137 -14.09 -5.49 -3.34
N GLN A 138 -13.13 -4.59 -3.19
CA GLN A 138 -13.14 -3.52 -2.22
C GLN A 138 -13.56 -2.21 -2.88
N VAL A 139 -14.59 -1.56 -2.35
CA VAL A 139 -14.92 -0.17 -2.69
C VAL A 139 -14.26 0.73 -1.66
N LEU A 140 -13.31 1.53 -2.09
CA LEU A 140 -12.63 2.47 -1.23
C LEU A 140 -12.96 3.88 -1.68
N MET A 141 -13.75 4.59 -0.87
CA MET A 141 -14.05 6.01 -1.01
C MET A 141 -13.17 6.80 -0.06
N SER A 142 -12.33 7.69 -0.59
CA SER A 142 -11.27 8.36 0.16
C SER A 142 -11.22 9.86 -0.11
N SER A 143 -10.80 10.59 0.92
CA SER A 143 -10.39 12.00 0.89
C SER A 143 -8.87 12.06 0.90
N LEU A 144 -8.30 12.58 -0.18
CA LEU A 144 -6.87 12.70 -0.37
C LEU A 144 -6.42 14.15 -0.25
N ARG A 145 -5.25 14.34 0.36
CA ARG A 145 -4.58 15.64 0.46
C ARG A 145 -3.20 15.61 -0.18
N ASP A 146 -2.82 16.77 -0.70
CA ASP A 146 -1.47 17.11 -1.14
C ASP A 146 -0.88 16.14 -2.18
N MET A 147 -1.68 15.55 -3.07
CA MET A 147 -1.17 14.63 -4.09
C MET A 147 -0.27 15.33 -5.10
N ARG A 148 0.96 14.82 -5.21
CA ARG A 148 2.03 15.44 -6.00
C ARG A 148 3.19 14.48 -6.27
N PRO A 149 4.01 14.76 -7.30
CA PRO A 149 5.32 14.13 -7.46
C PRO A 149 6.16 14.15 -6.18
N GLN A 150 6.93 13.09 -5.95
CA GLN A 150 7.92 13.06 -4.87
C GLN A 150 8.95 14.18 -5.03
N GLY A 151 9.32 14.84 -3.92
CA GLY A 151 10.22 16.00 -3.92
C GLY A 151 9.55 17.35 -4.21
N VAL A 152 8.30 17.37 -4.68
CA VAL A 152 7.54 18.61 -4.82
C VAL A 152 6.97 19.06 -3.47
N SER A 153 6.88 20.38 -3.25
CA SER A 153 6.32 20.97 -2.03
C SER A 153 4.85 20.59 -1.83
N PRO A 154 4.38 20.28 -0.60
CA PRO A 154 2.98 20.03 -0.30
C PRO A 154 2.04 21.15 -0.75
N LEU A 155 2.53 22.40 -0.78
CA LEU A 155 1.75 23.58 -1.21
C LEU A 155 1.28 23.52 -2.66
N LEU A 156 1.88 22.66 -3.48
CA LEU A 156 1.52 22.44 -4.88
C LEU A 156 0.73 21.14 -5.09
N GLY A 157 0.38 20.45 -4.01
CA GLY A 157 -0.39 19.23 -4.07
C GLY A 157 -1.87 19.49 -4.34
N VAL A 158 -2.53 18.47 -4.88
CA VAL A 158 -3.97 18.49 -5.17
C VAL A 158 -4.72 17.72 -4.09
N CYS A 159 -5.87 18.24 -3.69
CA CYS A 159 -6.78 17.61 -2.75
C CYS A 159 -8.05 17.23 -3.48
N PHE A 160 -8.49 15.98 -3.34
CA PHE A 160 -9.62 15.47 -4.09
C PHE A 160 -10.25 14.25 -3.40
N TYR A 161 -11.45 13.90 -3.84
CA TYR A 161 -12.11 12.66 -3.48
C TYR A 161 -11.90 11.63 -4.59
N GLN A 162 -11.76 10.38 -4.19
CA GLN A 162 -11.67 9.25 -5.09
C GLN A 162 -12.52 8.11 -4.57
N VAL A 163 -13.22 7.43 -5.47
CA VAL A 163 -13.74 6.08 -5.20
C VAL A 163 -13.05 5.11 -6.13
N SER A 164 -12.66 3.95 -5.59
CA SER A 164 -12.03 2.89 -6.37
C SER A 164 -12.62 1.54 -6.01
N TYR A 165 -12.91 0.74 -7.04
CA TYR A 165 -13.44 -0.61 -6.95
C TYR A 165 -12.30 -1.55 -7.30
N ARG A 166 -11.59 -2.01 -6.27
CA ARG A 166 -10.37 -2.79 -6.39
C ARG A 166 -10.67 -4.27 -6.14
N ALA A 167 -10.56 -5.06 -7.19
CA ALA A 167 -10.65 -6.51 -7.12
C ALA A 167 -9.34 -7.13 -6.64
N SER A 168 -9.39 -8.10 -5.73
CA SER A 168 -8.23 -8.94 -5.40
C SER A 168 -8.00 -9.95 -6.52
N VAL A 169 -6.82 -9.90 -7.14
CA VAL A 169 -6.48 -10.67 -8.33
C VAL A 169 -5.09 -11.29 -8.22
N ARG A 170 -4.81 -12.23 -9.12
CA ARG A 170 -3.48 -12.78 -9.32
C ARG A 170 -3.20 -13.09 -10.78
N TYR A 171 -1.94 -13.27 -11.11
CA TYR A 171 -1.50 -13.76 -12.42
C TYR A 171 -0.23 -14.59 -12.32
N ARG A 172 0.09 -15.32 -13.38
CA ARG A 172 1.37 -16.04 -13.51
C ARG A 172 2.37 -15.20 -14.30
N ASN A 173 3.50 -14.87 -13.67
CA ASN A 173 4.59 -14.20 -14.39
C ASN A 173 5.28 -15.15 -15.39
N ALA A 174 6.23 -14.64 -16.18
CA ALA A 174 7.01 -15.41 -17.16
C ALA A 174 7.81 -16.60 -16.56
N ARG A 175 7.96 -16.66 -15.22
CA ARG A 175 8.58 -17.78 -14.51
C ARG A 175 7.59 -18.81 -13.99
N GLY A 176 6.29 -18.60 -14.21
CA GLY A 176 5.21 -19.45 -13.69
C GLY A 176 4.87 -19.22 -12.23
N GLU A 177 5.42 -18.18 -11.59
CA GLU A 177 5.13 -17.81 -10.20
C GLU A 177 3.82 -17.03 -10.12
N TRP A 178 3.00 -17.32 -9.11
CA TRP A 178 1.83 -16.52 -8.82
C TRP A 178 2.21 -15.18 -8.19
N ARG A 179 1.65 -14.11 -8.72
CA ARG A 179 1.75 -12.74 -8.21
C ARG A 179 0.37 -12.26 -7.84
N ARG A 180 0.21 -11.74 -6.61
CA ARG A 180 -1.06 -11.26 -6.06
C ARG A 180 -1.07 -9.75 -6.00
N GLY A 181 -2.23 -9.14 -6.18
CA GLY A 181 -2.39 -7.69 -6.15
C GLY A 181 -3.84 -7.26 -6.36
N GLY A 182 -4.04 -5.96 -6.53
CA GLY A 182 -5.33 -5.37 -6.85
C GLY A 182 -5.44 -5.00 -8.33
N TYR A 183 -6.63 -5.15 -8.91
CA TYR A 183 -6.99 -4.54 -10.19
C TYR A 183 -8.21 -3.67 -10.01
N PHE A 184 -8.15 -2.43 -10.51
CA PHE A 184 -9.28 -1.52 -10.44
C PHE A 184 -10.25 -1.85 -11.57
N VAL A 185 -11.38 -2.49 -11.22
CA VAL A 185 -12.46 -2.75 -12.20
C VAL A 185 -13.25 -1.49 -12.51
N ARG A 186 -13.16 -0.49 -11.64
CA ARG A 186 -13.76 0.84 -11.79
C ARG A 186 -13.09 1.81 -10.82
N SER A 187 -12.90 3.06 -11.21
CA SER A 187 -12.60 4.15 -10.27
C SER A 187 -13.06 5.49 -10.83
N GLU A 188 -13.31 6.44 -9.93
CA GLU A 188 -13.75 7.79 -10.24
C GLU A 188 -13.07 8.81 -9.32
N THR A 189 -13.04 10.07 -9.76
CA THR A 189 -12.60 11.21 -8.96
C THR A 189 -13.48 12.42 -9.20
N ASN A 190 -13.47 13.39 -8.27
CA ASN A 190 -14.03 14.71 -8.48
C ASN A 190 -13.01 15.74 -9.01
N ASP A 191 -11.76 15.33 -9.31
CA ASP A 191 -10.74 16.23 -9.84
C ASP A 191 -10.46 15.98 -11.33
N PRO A 192 -10.76 16.96 -12.21
CA PRO A 192 -10.63 16.79 -13.66
C PRO A 192 -9.17 16.70 -14.12
N VAL A 193 -8.21 17.25 -13.37
CA VAL A 193 -6.78 17.14 -13.69
C VAL A 193 -6.31 15.72 -13.41
N MET A 194 -6.67 15.16 -12.26
CA MET A 194 -6.36 13.77 -11.91
C MET A 194 -6.99 12.79 -12.90
N ARG A 195 -8.24 13.03 -13.31
CA ARG A 195 -8.89 12.28 -14.39
C ARG A 195 -8.10 12.34 -15.68
N ARG A 196 -7.67 13.52 -16.11
CA ARG A 196 -6.92 13.67 -17.37
C ARG A 196 -5.60 12.93 -17.28
N VAL A 197 -4.82 13.16 -16.22
CA VAL A 197 -3.51 12.53 -16.01
C VAL A 197 -3.63 11.01 -16.02
N GLY A 198 -4.55 10.44 -15.23
CA GLY A 198 -4.76 9.00 -15.13
C GLY A 198 -5.15 8.32 -16.45
N ASN A 199 -5.88 9.02 -17.32
CA ASN A 199 -6.31 8.49 -18.61
C ASN A 199 -5.32 8.74 -19.77
N THR A 200 -4.37 9.68 -19.62
CA THR A 200 -3.42 10.05 -20.69
C THR A 200 -2.07 9.35 -20.63
N LEU A 201 -1.65 8.90 -19.45
CA LEU A 201 -0.38 8.20 -19.29
C LEU A 201 -0.63 6.72 -19.57
N ASP A 202 -0.08 6.20 -20.66
CA ASP A 202 -0.23 4.80 -21.06
C ASP A 202 0.23 3.84 -19.95
N GLU A 203 1.19 4.28 -19.13
CA GLU A 203 1.69 3.60 -17.94
C GLU A 203 0.69 3.51 -16.78
N PHE A 204 -0.30 4.41 -16.72
CA PHE A 204 -1.32 4.46 -15.68
C PHE A 204 -2.71 4.07 -16.19
N ARG A 205 -2.84 3.80 -17.48
CA ARG A 205 -4.11 3.42 -18.12
C ARG A 205 -4.45 1.97 -17.83
N PHE A 206 -4.52 1.63 -16.54
CA PHE A 206 -4.91 0.33 -16.02
C PHE A 206 -6.40 0.07 -16.23
N HIS A 207 -7.20 1.15 -16.24
CA HIS A 207 -8.64 1.19 -16.49
C HIS A 207 -9.02 2.63 -16.85
N GLU A 208 -10.23 2.84 -17.36
CA GLU A 208 -10.78 4.18 -17.54
C GLU A 208 -11.11 4.80 -16.18
N PHE A 209 -10.60 6.01 -15.94
CA PHE A 209 -10.85 6.77 -14.72
C PHE A 209 -12.01 7.75 -14.96
N GLY A 210 -13.12 7.54 -14.26
CA GLY A 210 -14.34 8.35 -14.38
C GLY A 210 -14.27 9.67 -13.62
N GLU A 211 -15.24 10.54 -13.91
CA GLU A 211 -15.53 11.73 -13.11
C GLU A 211 -16.84 11.51 -12.36
N ALA A 212 -16.91 11.99 -11.13
CA ALA A 212 -18.12 11.94 -10.33
C ALA A 212 -18.25 13.15 -9.41
N HIS A 213 -19.48 13.57 -9.16
CA HIS A 213 -19.77 14.47 -8.06
C HIS A 213 -19.66 13.69 -6.76
N MET A 214 -18.81 14.17 -5.86
CA MET A 214 -18.50 13.48 -4.62
C MET A 214 -18.66 14.38 -3.41
N VAL A 215 -19.15 13.81 -2.32
CA VAL A 215 -19.22 14.48 -1.02
C VAL A 215 -18.78 13.51 0.07
N MET A 216 -18.08 14.06 1.06
CA MET A 216 -17.82 13.40 2.33
C MET A 216 -18.11 14.44 3.43
N ALA A 217 -19.07 14.14 4.30
CA ALA A 217 -19.56 15.05 5.33
C ALA A 217 -19.63 14.34 6.68
N ARG A 218 -19.21 15.03 7.73
CA ARG A 218 -19.15 14.49 9.10
C ARG A 218 -20.09 15.25 10.03
N GLU A 219 -20.90 14.50 10.76
CA GLU A 219 -21.72 14.99 11.86
C GLU A 219 -21.47 14.13 13.11
N GLY A 220 -20.56 14.59 13.97
CA GLY A 220 -20.08 13.80 15.10
C GLY A 220 -19.45 12.47 14.66
N GLU A 221 -20.04 11.36 15.09
CA GLU A 221 -19.61 10.00 14.75
C GLU A 221 -20.21 9.47 13.45
N LEU A 222 -21.09 10.23 12.79
CA LEU A 222 -21.65 9.86 11.51
C LEU A 222 -20.83 10.45 10.37
N LEU A 223 -20.44 9.59 9.44
CA LEU A 223 -19.77 9.95 8.19
C LEU A 223 -20.69 9.61 7.03
N THR A 224 -21.12 10.63 6.30
CA THR A 224 -21.89 10.49 5.06
C THR A 224 -20.95 10.63 3.89
N LEU A 225 -21.04 9.70 2.93
CA LEU A 225 -20.37 9.80 1.64
C LEU A 225 -21.35 9.56 0.51
N ALA A 226 -21.12 10.24 -0.61
CA ALA A 226 -21.78 9.90 -1.85
C ALA A 226 -20.86 10.14 -3.05
N ALA A 227 -21.07 9.33 -4.09
CA ALA A 227 -20.50 9.50 -5.41
C ALA A 227 -21.64 9.35 -6.43
N ASP A 228 -21.82 10.35 -7.29
CA ASP A 228 -22.74 10.33 -8.43
C ASP A 228 -21.90 10.49 -9.72
N PRO A 229 -21.63 9.39 -10.43
CA PRO A 229 -20.81 9.42 -11.64
C PRO A 229 -21.44 10.21 -12.78
N ASP A 230 -20.59 10.86 -13.56
CA ASP A 230 -21.03 11.60 -14.75
C ASP A 230 -21.70 10.68 -15.78
N ALA A 231 -22.61 11.24 -16.58
CA ALA A 231 -23.35 10.51 -17.61
C ALA A 231 -22.45 9.82 -18.66
N GLY A 232 -21.21 10.29 -18.84
CA GLY A 232 -20.22 9.67 -19.73
C GLY A 232 -19.59 8.39 -19.16
N PHE A 233 -19.76 8.12 -17.87
CA PHE A 233 -19.24 6.93 -17.18
C PHE A 233 -20.30 6.35 -16.22
N PRO A 234 -21.46 5.93 -16.77
CA PRO A 234 -22.64 5.60 -15.97
C PRO A 234 -22.45 4.37 -15.09
N GLY A 235 -23.38 4.19 -14.16
CA GLY A 235 -23.30 3.19 -13.09
C GLY A 235 -22.38 3.64 -11.95
N GLY A 236 -22.30 2.88 -10.87
CA GLY A 236 -21.36 3.13 -9.78
C GLY A 236 -21.80 4.20 -8.78
N ARG A 237 -23.07 4.61 -8.79
CA ARG A 237 -23.63 5.45 -7.72
C ARG A 237 -23.43 4.79 -6.37
N LEU A 238 -22.99 5.59 -5.42
CA LEU A 238 -22.71 5.18 -4.06
C LEU A 238 -23.28 6.23 -3.12
N VAL A 239 -24.06 5.79 -2.13
CA VAL A 239 -24.49 6.63 -1.01
C VAL A 239 -24.37 5.80 0.25
N GLY A 240 -23.72 6.31 1.28
CA GLY A 240 -23.61 5.61 2.54
C GLY A 240 -23.52 6.56 3.73
N VAL A 241 -24.11 6.13 4.83
CA VAL A 241 -24.00 6.76 6.15
C VAL A 241 -23.37 5.74 7.08
N PHE A 242 -22.26 6.11 7.71
CA PHE A 242 -21.46 5.20 8.53
C PHE A 242 -21.30 5.75 9.93
N ASP A 243 -21.55 4.91 10.93
CA ASP A 243 -21.17 5.16 12.31
C ASP A 243 -19.71 4.77 12.50
N THR A 244 -18.83 5.76 12.62
CA THR A 244 -17.38 5.62 12.67
C THR A 244 -16.84 5.24 14.04
N ARG A 245 -17.69 4.97 15.03
CA ARG A 245 -17.24 4.48 16.33
C ARG A 245 -16.47 3.17 16.13
N PRO A 246 -15.20 3.08 16.57
CA PRO A 246 -14.33 1.97 16.23
C PRO A 246 -14.84 0.68 16.88
N GLN A 247 -14.93 -0.37 16.07
CA GLN A 247 -15.27 -1.71 16.53
C GLN A 247 -14.06 -2.63 16.47
N THR A 248 -13.91 -3.47 17.50
CA THR A 248 -12.84 -4.47 17.60
C THR A 248 -13.19 -5.77 16.91
N ARG A 249 -14.46 -5.94 16.51
CA ARG A 249 -14.97 -7.15 15.85
C ARG A 249 -15.62 -6.80 14.52
N PRO A 250 -15.55 -7.70 13.55
CA PRO A 250 -16.26 -7.52 12.29
C PRO A 250 -17.79 -7.56 12.50
N PRO A 251 -18.57 -7.03 11.55
CA PRO A 251 -20.03 -7.09 11.59
C PRO A 251 -20.57 -8.53 11.66
N PRO A 252 -21.76 -8.75 12.25
CA PRO A 252 -22.42 -10.05 12.23
C PRO A 252 -22.58 -10.58 10.80
N GLY A 253 -22.15 -11.83 10.56
CA GLY A 253 -22.20 -12.46 9.23
C GLY A 253 -20.96 -12.26 8.37
N SER A 254 -19.98 -11.46 8.82
CA SER A 254 -18.66 -11.43 8.17
C SER A 254 -17.98 -12.78 8.25
N VAL A 255 -17.26 -13.14 7.19
CA VAL A 255 -16.40 -14.34 7.20
C VAL A 255 -15.09 -14.10 7.96
N TRP A 256 -14.73 -12.86 8.26
CA TRP A 256 -13.50 -12.51 8.96
C TRP A 256 -13.67 -12.65 10.47
N THR A 257 -12.57 -12.98 11.16
CA THR A 257 -12.57 -13.10 12.63
C THR A 257 -12.04 -11.85 13.34
N GLY A 258 -11.31 -10.99 12.61
CA GLY A 258 -10.66 -9.78 13.12
C GLY A 258 -9.95 -9.00 12.02
N LEU A 259 -9.27 -7.90 12.38
CA LEU A 259 -8.53 -7.06 11.43
C LEU A 259 -7.27 -7.76 10.89
N GLU A 260 -6.61 -8.56 11.74
CA GLU A 260 -5.44 -9.34 11.34
C GLU A 260 -5.82 -10.39 10.28
N ASP A 261 -7.02 -10.95 10.38
CA ASP A 261 -7.52 -12.00 9.49
C ASP A 261 -7.85 -11.48 8.08
N LEU A 262 -8.25 -10.21 7.95
CA LEU A 262 -8.47 -9.55 6.66
C LEU A 262 -7.20 -8.87 6.11
N HIS A 263 -6.10 -8.91 6.87
CA HIS A 263 -4.91 -8.14 6.51
C HIS A 263 -4.28 -8.67 5.22
N GLU A 264 -3.90 -9.95 5.19
CA GLU A 264 -3.32 -10.58 4.00
C GLU A 264 -4.23 -10.54 2.75
N PRO A 265 -5.56 -10.81 2.86
CA PRO A 265 -6.40 -10.95 1.66
C PRO A 265 -6.84 -9.63 1.03
N LEU A 266 -6.98 -8.57 1.84
CA LEU A 266 -7.58 -7.30 1.41
C LEU A 266 -6.70 -6.08 1.66
N VAL A 267 -5.80 -6.12 2.64
CA VAL A 267 -5.03 -4.94 3.07
C VAL A 267 -3.59 -5.00 2.59
N GLU A 268 -2.92 -6.15 2.60
CA GLU A 268 -1.54 -6.35 2.14
C GLU A 268 -1.41 -6.47 0.60
N CYS A 269 -2.47 -6.18 -0.15
CA CYS A 269 -2.41 -6.02 -1.60
C CYS A 269 -1.72 -4.70 -1.99
N TYR A 270 -0.40 -4.61 -1.75
CA TYR A 270 0.44 -3.42 -1.99
C TYR A 270 0.63 -3.11 -3.48
N ASP A 271 0.43 -4.10 -4.35
CA ASP A 271 0.59 -3.96 -5.78
C ASP A 271 -0.77 -3.74 -6.45
N ALA A 272 -0.85 -2.70 -7.27
CA ALA A 272 -1.92 -2.52 -8.24
C ALA A 272 -1.42 -2.91 -9.64
N PHE A 273 -2.23 -3.67 -10.36
CA PHE A 273 -1.88 -4.21 -11.68
C PHE A 273 -2.53 -3.45 -12.83
N GLY A 274 -1.76 -3.34 -13.91
CA GLY A 274 -2.19 -2.94 -15.23
C GLY A 274 -1.83 -3.99 -16.26
N VAL A 275 -2.58 -4.07 -17.35
CA VAL A 275 -2.24 -4.97 -18.46
C VAL A 275 -2.21 -4.20 -19.77
N SER A 276 -1.12 -4.33 -20.51
CA SER A 276 -1.01 -3.81 -21.88
C SER A 276 -0.04 -4.65 -22.70
N GLY A 277 -0.51 -5.17 -23.84
CA GLY A 277 0.24 -6.13 -24.66
C GLY A 277 0.63 -7.36 -23.86
N ASP A 278 1.90 -7.77 -23.94
CA ASP A 278 2.46 -8.93 -23.23
C ASP A 278 2.94 -8.61 -21.79
N PHE A 279 2.62 -7.41 -21.29
CA PHE A 279 3.17 -6.90 -20.04
C PHE A 279 2.09 -6.69 -18.98
N VAL A 280 2.44 -7.10 -17.76
CA VAL A 280 1.77 -6.66 -16.55
C VAL A 280 2.59 -5.55 -15.92
N TYR A 281 1.93 -4.40 -15.72
CA TYR A 281 2.47 -3.25 -15.02
C TYR A 281 2.13 -3.37 -13.53
N VAL A 282 3.10 -3.05 -12.67
CA VAL A 282 3.02 -3.23 -11.23
C VAL A 282 3.34 -1.91 -10.56
N LEU A 283 2.29 -1.27 -10.03
CA LEU A 283 2.38 -0.08 -9.19
C LEU A 283 2.36 -0.49 -7.72
N THR A 284 3.51 -0.39 -7.06
CA THR A 284 3.62 -0.70 -5.63
C THR A 284 3.40 0.54 -4.79
N ILE A 285 2.56 0.40 -3.78
CA ILE A 285 2.17 1.46 -2.88
C ILE A 285 2.82 1.22 -1.52
N ASP A 286 3.77 2.07 -1.14
CA ASP A 286 4.24 2.14 0.25
C ASP A 286 3.25 2.97 1.05
N ARG A 287 2.92 2.53 2.27
CA ARG A 287 2.03 3.26 3.17
C ARG A 287 2.45 3.08 4.62
N GLU A 288 2.07 4.03 5.46
CA GLU A 288 2.18 3.91 6.91
C GLU A 288 1.33 2.72 7.44
N PRO A 289 1.60 2.24 8.67
CA PRO A 289 0.85 1.15 9.27
C PRO A 289 -0.66 1.36 9.15
N TRP A 290 -1.37 0.33 8.69
CA TRP A 290 -2.81 0.42 8.51
C TRP A 290 -3.51 0.63 9.84
N ASN A 291 -4.20 1.76 10.01
CA ASN A 291 -4.91 2.08 11.23
C ASN A 291 -6.42 1.85 11.14
N ALA A 292 -6.88 1.15 10.08
CA ALA A 292 -8.30 0.95 9.85
C ALA A 292 -8.99 0.21 11.01
N ARG A 293 -10.26 0.53 11.23
CA ARG A 293 -11.13 -0.06 12.25
C ARG A 293 -12.44 -0.48 11.62
N PHE A 294 -13.06 -1.54 12.14
CA PHE A 294 -14.42 -1.85 11.72
C PHE A 294 -15.36 -0.72 12.13
N CYS A 295 -16.30 -0.37 11.25
CA CYS A 295 -17.35 0.59 11.52
C CYS A 295 -18.69 0.04 11.02
N THR A 296 -19.80 0.69 11.39
CA THR A 296 -21.15 0.18 11.05
C THR A 296 -21.77 1.01 9.92
N PRO A 297 -22.18 0.39 8.81
CA PRO A 297 -23.07 1.06 7.86
C PRO A 297 -24.46 1.24 8.50
N VAL A 298 -24.94 2.48 8.58
CA VAL A 298 -26.30 2.84 9.01
C VAL A 298 -27.25 2.75 7.82
N GLU A 299 -26.84 3.37 6.71
CA GLU A 299 -27.50 3.26 5.42
C GLU A 299 -26.43 3.04 4.36
N LEU A 300 -26.72 2.21 3.37
CA LEU A 300 -25.81 1.97 2.26
C LEU A 300 -26.60 1.59 1.01
N TYR A 301 -26.29 2.30 -0.06
CA TYR A 301 -26.65 1.95 -1.42
C TYR A 301 -25.37 1.93 -2.26
N CYS A 302 -25.10 0.82 -2.93
CA CYS A 302 -23.97 0.72 -3.86
C CYS A 302 -24.42 0.07 -5.16
N GLU A 303 -24.72 0.90 -6.16
CA GLU A 303 -25.28 0.50 -7.45
C GLU A 303 -24.48 -0.63 -8.10
N TYR A 304 -23.14 -0.59 -7.99
CA TYR A 304 -22.25 -1.58 -8.61
C TYR A 304 -22.51 -3.04 -8.13
N PHE A 305 -23.00 -3.21 -6.90
CA PHE A 305 -23.30 -4.51 -6.27
C PHE A 305 -24.80 -4.75 -6.04
N GLU A 306 -25.66 -3.78 -6.37
CA GLU A 306 -27.11 -3.96 -6.28
C GLU A 306 -27.77 -4.10 -7.65
N GLU A 307 -27.26 -3.37 -8.64
CA GLU A 307 -27.82 -3.29 -10.00
C GLU A 307 -26.75 -3.49 -11.09
N GLY A 308 -25.48 -3.42 -10.71
CA GLY A 308 -24.33 -3.49 -11.59
C GLY A 308 -23.88 -4.91 -12.00
N PRO A 309 -22.73 -5.01 -12.69
CA PRO A 309 -22.26 -6.28 -13.27
C PRO A 309 -21.94 -7.36 -12.22
N LEU A 310 -21.64 -6.94 -10.99
CA LEU A 310 -21.32 -7.83 -9.87
C LEU A 310 -22.50 -8.05 -8.91
N ALA A 311 -23.68 -7.49 -9.17
CA ALA A 311 -24.81 -7.57 -8.26
C ALA A 311 -25.31 -9.00 -7.95
N PRO A 312 -25.40 -9.93 -8.93
CA PRO A 312 -25.89 -11.27 -8.62
C PRO A 312 -24.91 -12.03 -7.72
N GLY A 313 -25.33 -12.30 -6.49
CA GLY A 313 -24.56 -13.06 -5.51
C GLY A 313 -23.54 -12.24 -4.71
N SER A 314 -23.45 -10.91 -4.94
CA SER A 314 -22.60 -10.07 -4.10
C SER A 314 -23.17 -9.89 -2.70
N ARG A 315 -22.28 -9.83 -1.71
CA ARG A 315 -22.64 -9.60 -0.31
C ARG A 315 -21.61 -8.68 0.34
N LEU A 316 -22.09 -7.61 0.98
CA LEU A 316 -21.25 -6.80 1.86
C LEU A 316 -20.82 -7.66 3.05
N ASP A 317 -19.52 -7.75 3.30
CA ASP A 317 -18.98 -8.59 4.37
C ASP A 317 -18.43 -7.77 5.54
N SER A 318 -17.68 -6.71 5.24
CA SER A 318 -17.12 -5.83 6.26
C SER A 318 -17.00 -4.40 5.75
N VAL A 319 -17.05 -3.46 6.69
CA VAL A 319 -16.80 -2.05 6.46
C VAL A 319 -15.68 -1.61 7.37
N LEU A 320 -14.67 -0.95 6.78
CA LEU A 320 -13.56 -0.38 7.52
C LEU A 320 -13.56 1.13 7.35
N HIS A 321 -13.27 1.83 8.43
CA HIS A 321 -12.98 3.26 8.45
C HIS A 321 -11.50 3.45 8.75
N LEU A 322 -10.86 4.34 8.00
CA LEU A 322 -9.46 4.73 8.21
C LEU A 322 -9.36 6.25 8.22
N THR A 323 -8.36 6.75 8.93
CA THR A 323 -8.00 8.17 8.95
C THR A 323 -6.49 8.29 8.81
N GLU A 324 -5.99 9.43 8.36
CA GLU A 324 -4.57 9.80 8.44
C GLU A 324 -3.58 8.67 8.08
N CYS A 325 -3.38 8.42 6.78
CA CYS A 325 -2.41 7.43 6.30
C CYS A 325 -1.58 8.02 5.17
N ALA A 326 -0.29 8.24 5.43
CA ALA A 326 0.63 8.65 4.37
C ALA A 326 0.90 7.49 3.43
N TYR A 327 0.91 7.76 2.12
CA TYR A 327 1.27 6.76 1.12
C TYR A 327 2.02 7.36 -0.07
N ARG A 328 2.84 6.54 -0.70
CA ARG A 328 3.61 6.91 -1.90
C ARG A 328 3.70 5.76 -2.87
N TRP A 329 3.82 6.10 -4.15
CA TRP A 329 4.05 5.15 -5.22
C TRP A 329 5.54 4.95 -5.43
N ARG A 330 5.95 3.69 -5.49
CA ARG A 330 7.28 3.31 -5.97
C ARG A 330 7.38 3.56 -7.48
N PRO A 331 8.61 3.58 -8.06
CA PRO A 331 8.76 3.57 -9.51
C PRO A 331 7.89 2.49 -10.14
N LEU A 332 7.19 2.82 -11.23
CA LEU A 332 6.39 1.85 -11.93
C LEU A 332 7.28 0.78 -12.53
N ARG A 333 6.84 -0.48 -12.40
CA ARG A 333 7.55 -1.64 -12.91
C ARG A 333 6.70 -2.37 -13.93
N LYS A 334 7.32 -3.11 -14.83
CA LYS A 334 6.64 -4.04 -15.73
C LYS A 334 7.36 -5.38 -15.75
N GLU A 335 6.61 -6.45 -15.94
CA GLU A 335 7.16 -7.77 -16.24
C GLU A 335 6.30 -8.47 -17.30
N ARG A 336 6.90 -9.42 -18.01
CA ARG A 336 6.16 -10.26 -18.97
C ARG A 336 5.32 -11.27 -18.19
N HIS A 337 4.07 -11.45 -18.62
CA HIS A 337 3.27 -12.56 -18.14
C HIS A 337 3.48 -13.81 -19.00
N THR A 338 3.17 -14.97 -18.44
CA THR A 338 3.05 -16.18 -19.26
C THR A 338 1.70 -16.12 -19.98
N LEU A 339 1.71 -16.33 -21.30
CA LEU A 339 0.50 -16.76 -22.01
C LEU A 339 0.35 -18.23 -21.66
N GLU A 340 -0.68 -18.63 -20.90
CA GLU A 340 -0.96 -20.06 -20.79
C GLU A 340 -1.19 -20.61 -22.22
N PRO A 341 -0.54 -21.73 -22.58
CA PRO A 341 -0.63 -22.30 -23.93
C PRO A 341 -2.02 -22.83 -24.27
#